data_AF-A0A6N3DD91-F1
#
_entry.id   AF-A0A6N3DD91-F1
#
_cell.length_a   1.000
_cell.length_b   1.000
_cell.length_c   1.000
_cell.angle_alpha   90.00
_cell.angle_beta   90.00
_cell.angle_gamma   90.00
#
_symmetry.space_group_name_H-M   'P 1'
#
loop_
_entity.id
_entity.type
_entity.pdbx_description
1 polymer ?
#
loop_
_entity_poly.entity_id
_entity_poly.type
_entity_poly.pdbx_seq_one_letter_code
_entity_poly.pdbx_strand_id
1 'polypeptide(L)'
;MDDLTNEQKLILDECRVLLKEHRQLCEESERTGINNDNETDELYSRYWHLIHDNFDMELLKKTERRAGHGSFMEPEYIDTLIEVIKEQPKKICTYRGYELIRGIDCWGNISYAPYKNGRQYGDVFDGYDDESAVEAFIKAIDDDPGDPDFML
;
A
#
# COMPACT_ATOMS: atom_id res chain seq x y z
N MET A 1 -8.52 3.75 -9.01
CA MET A 1 -9.23 3.98 -7.74
C MET A 1 -8.18 4.36 -6.70
N ASP A 2 -8.47 5.23 -5.74
CA ASP A 2 -7.49 5.58 -4.70
C ASP A 2 -7.42 4.43 -3.69
N ASP A 3 -6.34 3.66 -3.74
CA ASP A 3 -6.20 2.41 -3.00
C ASP A 3 -5.85 2.59 -1.53
N LEU A 4 -5.45 3.81 -1.15
CA LEU A 4 -5.19 4.18 0.22
C LEU A 4 -6.51 4.38 0.97
N THR A 5 -6.56 3.89 2.21
CA THR A 5 -7.63 4.28 3.14
C THR A 5 -7.53 5.78 3.46
N ASN A 6 -8.64 6.40 3.89
CA ASN A 6 -8.62 7.81 4.28
C ASN A 6 -7.63 8.08 5.43
N GLU A 7 -7.48 7.13 6.35
CA GLU A 7 -6.52 7.19 7.44
C GLU A 7 -5.08 7.15 6.94
N GLN A 8 -4.76 6.20 6.04
CA GLN A 8 -3.43 6.14 5.42
C GLN A 8 -3.09 7.43 4.66
N LYS A 9 -4.06 8.04 3.94
CA LYS A 9 -3.84 9.32 3.26
C LYS A 9 -3.50 10.43 4.26
N LEU A 10 -4.26 10.53 5.34
CA LEU A 10 -4.03 11.53 6.38
C LEU A 10 -2.62 11.38 6.98
N ILE A 11 -2.22 10.15 7.30
CA ILE A 11 -0.89 9.86 7.86
C ILE A 11 0.22 10.21 6.87
N LEU A 12 0.08 9.81 5.60
CA LEU A 12 1.08 10.09 4.57
C LEU A 12 1.19 11.58 4.24
N ASP A 13 0.06 12.31 4.29
CA ASP A 13 0.06 13.77 4.14
C ASP A 13 0.76 14.46 5.31
N GLU A 14 0.53 14.00 6.55
CA GLU A 14 1.26 14.50 7.73
C GLU A 14 2.76 14.19 7.64
N CYS A 15 3.13 12.99 7.20
CA CYS A 15 4.52 12.62 6.95
C CYS A 15 5.21 13.58 5.97
N ARG A 16 4.53 13.94 4.86
CA ARG A 16 5.04 14.90 3.87
C ARG A 16 5.25 16.30 4.47
N VAL A 17 4.36 16.73 5.37
CA VAL A 17 4.52 18.00 6.10
C VAL A 17 5.77 17.95 6.99
N LEU A 18 5.94 16.89 7.77
CA LEU A 18 7.11 16.74 8.64
C LEU A 18 8.44 16.69 7.87
N LEU A 19 8.50 15.97 6.74
CA LEU A 19 9.69 15.95 5.89
C LEU A 19 10.02 17.34 5.33
N LYS A 20 9.00 18.11 4.94
CA LYS A 20 9.17 19.48 4.47
C LYS A 20 9.69 20.40 5.56
N GLU A 21 9.14 20.31 6.77
CA GLU A 21 9.59 21.09 7.94
C GLU A 21 11.03 20.73 8.32
N HIS A 22 11.35 19.44 8.34
CA HIS A 22 12.69 18.95 8.65
C HIS A 22 13.72 19.50 7.66
N ARG A 23 13.43 19.41 6.36
CA ARG A 23 14.29 19.95 5.31
C ARG A 23 14.51 21.46 5.45
N GLN A 24 13.46 22.22 5.76
CA GLN A 24 13.56 23.67 5.97
C GLN A 24 14.46 24.02 7.15
N LEU A 25 14.36 23.28 8.26
CA LEU A 25 15.23 23.49 9.42
C LEU A 25 16.68 23.16 9.13
N CYS A 26 16.96 22.09 8.37
CA CYS A 26 18.31 21.77 7.93
C CYS A 26 18.90 22.88 7.05
N GLU A 27 18.16 23.35 6.05
CA GLU A 27 18.58 24.43 5.15
C GLU A 27 18.80 25.76 5.92
N GLU A 28 17.98 26.04 6.95
CA GLU A 28 18.15 27.22 7.80
C GLU A 28 19.36 27.11 8.73
N SER A 29 19.60 25.95 9.32
CA SER A 29 20.79 25.67 10.13
C SER A 29 22.07 25.86 9.30
N GLU A 30 22.11 25.31 8.08
CA GLU A 30 23.23 25.48 7.14
C GLU A 30 23.45 26.96 6.77
N ARG A 31 22.37 27.72 6.56
CA ARG A 31 22.44 29.14 6.18
C ARG A 31 22.86 30.05 7.33
N THR A 32 22.42 29.78 8.54
CA THR A 32 22.55 30.69 9.69
C THR A 32 23.64 30.28 10.67
N GLY A 33 24.06 29.01 10.63
CA GLY A 33 24.94 28.38 11.62
C GLY A 33 24.29 28.16 12.99
N ILE A 34 22.97 28.35 13.10
CA ILE A 34 22.21 28.07 14.32
C ILE A 34 21.99 26.56 14.43
N ASN A 35 22.35 25.98 15.58
CA ASN A 35 22.08 24.58 15.88
C ASN A 35 20.58 24.41 16.18
N ASN A 36 19.91 23.57 15.36
CA ASN A 36 18.50 23.19 15.50
C ASN A 36 18.36 21.67 15.74
N ASP A 37 19.38 21.02 16.32
CA ASP A 37 19.48 19.56 16.46
C ASP A 37 18.28 18.99 17.22
N ASN A 38 17.84 19.68 18.29
CA ASN A 38 16.68 19.28 19.08
C ASN A 38 15.39 19.32 18.25
N GLU A 39 15.17 20.40 17.49
CA GLU A 39 13.99 20.54 16.64
C GLU A 39 14.00 19.51 15.50
N THR A 40 15.16 19.22 14.91
CA THR A 40 15.28 18.18 13.88
C THR A 40 15.07 16.78 14.45
N ASP A 41 15.56 16.50 15.66
CA ASP A 41 15.35 15.22 16.35
C ASP A 41 13.88 15.01 16.72
N GLU A 42 13.18 16.08 17.14
CA GLU A 42 11.75 16.03 17.43
C GLU A 42 10.93 15.72 16.16
N LEU A 43 11.26 16.34 15.02
CA LEU A 43 10.60 16.04 13.75
C LEU A 43 10.89 14.62 13.27
N TYR A 44 12.14 14.17 13.37
CA TYR A 44 12.51 12.80 13.06
C TYR A 44 11.72 11.79 13.91
N SER A 45 11.66 12.02 15.22
CA SER A 45 10.94 11.14 16.15
C SER A 45 9.44 11.06 15.83
N ARG A 46 8.80 12.21 15.57
CA ARG A 46 7.38 12.25 15.17
C ARG A 46 7.12 11.52 13.86
N TYR A 47 7.97 11.74 12.86
CA TYR A 47 7.89 11.04 11.58
C TYR A 47 8.08 9.54 11.75
N TRP A 48 9.07 9.13 12.56
CA TRP A 48 9.33 7.73 12.86
C TRP A 48 8.11 7.04 13.48
N HIS A 49 7.49 7.66 14.49
CA HIS A 49 6.28 7.14 15.12
C HIS A 49 5.09 7.07 14.16
N LEU A 50 4.84 8.10 13.36
CA LEU A 50 3.78 8.06 12.35
C LEU A 50 3.93 6.89 11.39
N ILE A 51 5.16 6.57 10.97
CA ILE A 51 5.40 5.45 10.07
C ILE A 51 5.30 4.11 10.82
N HIS A 52 6.07 3.94 11.91
CA HIS A 52 6.22 2.64 12.56
C HIS A 52 5.01 2.22 13.39
N ASP A 53 4.20 3.16 13.87
CA ASP A 53 3.01 2.84 14.66
C ASP A 53 1.79 2.54 13.76
N ASN A 54 1.83 2.93 12.48
CA ASN A 54 0.66 2.83 11.57
C ASN A 54 0.85 1.89 10.37
N PHE A 55 2.07 1.47 10.05
CA PHE A 55 2.34 0.57 8.93
C PHE A 55 3.04 -0.70 9.36
N ASP A 56 2.67 -1.81 8.74
CA ASP A 56 3.23 -3.13 9.05
C ASP A 56 4.73 -3.21 8.74
N MET A 57 5.49 -3.87 9.61
CA MET A 57 6.94 -3.99 9.50
C MET A 57 7.41 -4.71 8.22
N GLU A 58 6.66 -5.66 7.68
CA GLU A 58 7.01 -6.31 6.41
C GLU A 58 6.86 -5.34 5.24
N LEU A 59 5.81 -4.52 5.29
CA LEU A 59 5.56 -3.47 4.33
C LEU A 59 6.71 -2.45 4.36
N LEU A 60 7.09 -1.98 5.54
CA LEU A 60 8.21 -1.04 5.73
C LEU A 60 9.55 -1.61 5.25
N LYS A 61 9.83 -2.90 5.52
CA LYS A 61 11.03 -3.59 4.99
C LYS A 61 11.02 -3.70 3.47
N LYS A 62 9.86 -3.85 2.84
CA LYS A 62 9.74 -3.86 1.37
C LYS A 62 9.98 -2.47 0.81
N THR A 63 9.44 -1.43 1.46
CA THR A 63 9.69 -0.02 1.12
C THR A 63 11.18 0.31 1.20
N GLU A 64 11.85 0.02 2.31
CA GLU A 64 13.28 0.35 2.48
C GLU A 64 14.17 -0.35 1.43
N ARG A 65 13.89 -1.62 1.12
CA ARG A 65 14.62 -2.36 0.07
C ARG A 65 14.49 -1.72 -1.31
N ARG A 66 13.35 -1.08 -1.60
CA ARG A 66 13.06 -0.45 -2.88
C ARG A 66 13.54 1.00 -2.94
N ALA A 67 13.33 1.78 -1.88
CA ALA A 67 13.74 3.17 -1.79
C ALA A 67 15.27 3.33 -1.59
N GLY A 68 15.94 2.29 -1.08
CA GLY A 68 17.37 2.29 -0.78
C GLY A 68 17.67 2.76 0.65
N HIS A 69 18.80 2.30 1.20
CA HIS A 69 19.22 2.69 2.54
C HIS A 69 19.48 4.20 2.64
N GLY A 70 19.02 4.81 3.74
CA GLY A 70 19.18 6.24 4.00
C GLY A 70 18.07 7.13 3.45
N SER A 71 17.11 6.59 2.69
CA SER A 71 16.01 7.37 2.11
C SER A 71 14.88 7.68 3.09
N PHE A 72 14.91 7.18 4.33
CA PHE A 72 13.78 7.27 5.27
C PHE A 72 13.24 8.70 5.46
N MET A 73 14.14 9.70 5.48
CA MET A 73 13.81 11.13 5.61
C MET A 73 13.72 11.86 4.27
N GLU A 74 13.62 11.13 3.16
CA GLU A 74 13.50 11.67 1.81
C GLU A 74 12.08 11.48 1.25
N PRO A 75 11.57 12.39 0.42
CA PRO A 75 10.26 12.27 -0.21
C PRO A 75 10.05 10.94 -0.95
N GLU A 76 11.12 10.42 -1.56
CA GLU A 76 11.14 9.16 -2.30
C GLU A 76 10.71 7.97 -1.44
N TYR A 77 10.95 7.99 -0.13
CA TYR A 77 10.50 6.92 0.77
C TYR A 77 8.98 6.88 0.89
N ILE A 78 8.33 8.04 1.00
CA ILE A 78 6.86 8.14 1.05
C ILE A 78 6.24 7.72 -0.27
N ASP A 79 6.81 8.16 -1.39
CA ASP A 79 6.30 7.76 -2.71
C ASP A 79 6.47 6.24 -2.93
N THR A 80 7.60 5.68 -2.52
CA THR A 80 7.83 4.23 -2.54
C THR A 80 6.87 3.48 -1.62
N LEU A 81 6.59 4.02 -0.42
CA LEU A 81 5.65 3.43 0.53
C LEU A 81 4.24 3.35 -0.07
N ILE A 82 3.80 4.41 -0.75
CA ILE A 82 2.53 4.45 -1.47
C ILE A 82 2.47 3.37 -2.55
N GLU A 83 3.53 3.22 -3.35
CA GLU A 83 3.60 2.17 -4.37
C GLU A 83 3.51 0.77 -3.74
N VAL A 84 4.27 0.52 -2.68
CA VAL A 84 4.26 -0.77 -1.98
C VAL A 84 2.89 -1.07 -1.38
N ILE A 85 2.18 -0.09 -0.83
CA ILE A 85 0.80 -0.26 -0.34
C ILE A 85 -0.14 -0.64 -1.47
N LYS A 86 -0.04 0.03 -2.63
CA LYS A 86 -0.88 -0.24 -3.81
C LYS A 86 -0.68 -1.65 -4.37
N GLU A 87 0.52 -2.18 -4.25
CA GLU A 87 0.86 -3.55 -4.67
C GLU A 87 0.37 -4.64 -3.70
N GLN A 88 -0.07 -4.29 -2.48
CA GLN A 88 -0.55 -5.29 -1.54
C GLN A 88 -1.84 -5.94 -2.03
N PRO A 89 -1.99 -7.27 -1.88
CA PRO A 89 -3.24 -7.94 -2.15
C PRO A 89 -4.38 -7.30 -1.33
N LYS A 90 -5.47 -6.94 -2.02
CA LYS A 90 -6.62 -6.26 -1.45
C LYS A 90 -7.87 -7.07 -1.71
N LYS A 91 -8.61 -7.37 -0.64
CA LYS A 91 -9.95 -7.94 -0.77
C LYS A 91 -10.90 -6.86 -1.28
N ILE A 92 -11.51 -7.09 -2.44
CA ILE A 92 -12.41 -6.14 -3.09
C ILE A 92 -13.88 -6.58 -3.08
N CYS A 93 -14.16 -7.87 -2.91
CA CYS A 93 -15.52 -8.38 -2.77
C CYS A 93 -15.58 -9.59 -1.84
N THR A 94 -16.71 -9.76 -1.17
CA THR A 94 -17.07 -10.99 -0.44
C THR A 94 -18.49 -11.37 -0.84
N TYR A 95 -18.66 -12.57 -1.39
CA TYR A 95 -19.96 -13.05 -1.87
C TYR A 95 -20.13 -14.53 -1.54
N ARG A 96 -21.21 -14.89 -0.84
CA ARG A 96 -21.54 -16.27 -0.44
C ARG A 96 -20.39 -17.07 0.21
N GLY A 97 -19.54 -16.40 0.98
CA GLY A 97 -18.38 -17.00 1.64
C GLY A 97 -17.14 -17.18 0.76
N TYR A 98 -17.18 -16.68 -0.48
CA TYR A 98 -16.01 -16.48 -1.34
C TYR A 98 -15.50 -15.06 -1.22
N GLU A 99 -14.22 -14.86 -1.48
CA GLU A 99 -13.53 -13.58 -1.43
C GLU A 99 -12.83 -13.33 -2.75
N LEU A 100 -12.99 -12.14 -3.33
CA LEU A 100 -12.23 -11.72 -4.49
C LEU A 100 -11.08 -10.83 -4.02
N ILE A 101 -9.85 -11.25 -4.30
CA ILE A 101 -8.64 -10.55 -3.90
C ILE A 101 -7.95 -10.03 -5.16
N ARG A 102 -7.82 -8.71 -5.27
CA ARG A 102 -6.99 -8.05 -6.27
C ARG A 102 -5.54 -8.08 -5.81
N GLY A 103 -4.61 -8.44 -6.69
CA GLY A 103 -3.17 -8.44 -6.40
C GLY A 103 -2.34 -8.20 -7.66
N ILE A 104 -1.02 -8.21 -7.49
CA ILE A 104 -0.07 -8.17 -8.59
C ILE A 104 0.43 -9.58 -8.87
N ASP A 105 0.34 -10.01 -10.12
CA ASP A 105 0.82 -11.32 -10.58
C ASP A 105 2.36 -11.39 -10.69
N CYS A 106 2.88 -12.54 -11.13
CA CYS A 106 4.32 -12.73 -11.30
C CYS A 106 4.93 -11.95 -12.49
N TRP A 107 4.09 -11.31 -13.31
CA TRP A 107 4.48 -10.48 -14.45
C TRP A 107 4.31 -8.98 -14.18
N GLY A 108 3.79 -8.60 -13.01
CA GLY A 108 3.58 -7.20 -12.62
C GLY A 108 2.22 -6.63 -13.02
N ASN A 109 1.27 -7.45 -13.48
CA ASN A 109 -0.07 -7.00 -13.86
C ASN A 109 -1.04 -7.12 -12.69
N ILE A 110 -2.08 -6.29 -12.72
CA ILE A 110 -3.21 -6.42 -11.80
C ILE A 110 -4.02 -7.64 -12.22
N SER A 111 -4.22 -8.54 -11.27
CA SER A 111 -5.02 -9.76 -11.42
C SER A 111 -5.98 -9.90 -10.24
N TYR A 112 -7.12 -10.55 -10.46
CA TYR A 112 -8.11 -10.79 -9.41
C TYR A 112 -8.25 -12.28 -9.19
N ALA A 113 -7.96 -12.73 -7.98
CA ALA A 113 -7.98 -14.13 -7.60
C ALA A 113 -9.17 -14.41 -6.68
N PRO A 114 -10.08 -15.32 -7.04
CA PRO A 114 -11.12 -15.83 -6.15
C PRO A 114 -10.52 -16.76 -5.07
N TYR A 115 -11.00 -16.62 -3.84
CA TYR A 115 -10.59 -17.41 -2.68
C TYR A 115 -11.81 -17.99 -1.95
N LYS A 116 -11.66 -19.19 -1.39
CA LYS A 116 -12.61 -19.82 -0.46
C LYS A 116 -11.84 -20.46 0.68
N ASN A 117 -12.21 -20.16 1.92
CA ASN A 117 -11.56 -20.72 3.13
C ASN A 117 -10.02 -20.57 3.12
N GLY A 118 -9.51 -19.42 2.67
CA GLY A 118 -8.08 -19.12 2.64
C GLY A 118 -7.27 -19.81 1.55
N ARG A 119 -7.92 -20.48 0.59
CA ARG A 119 -7.27 -21.05 -0.61
C ARG A 119 -7.80 -20.38 -1.86
N GLN A 120 -6.92 -20.15 -2.83
CA GLN A 120 -7.35 -19.74 -4.17
C GLN A 120 -8.28 -20.82 -4.73
N TYR A 121 -9.37 -20.38 -5.32
CA TYR A 121 -10.45 -21.22 -5.78
C TYR A 121 -10.74 -20.84 -7.23
N GLY A 122 -10.17 -21.56 -8.19
CA GLY A 122 -10.29 -21.30 -9.63
C GLY A 122 -9.25 -20.33 -10.21
N ASP A 123 -9.44 -20.01 -11.49
CA ASP A 123 -8.55 -19.16 -12.27
C ASP A 123 -8.65 -17.69 -11.88
N VAL A 124 -7.61 -16.93 -12.25
CA VAL A 124 -7.54 -15.48 -12.04
C VAL A 124 -8.26 -14.75 -13.16
N PHE A 125 -8.92 -13.65 -12.83
CA PHE A 125 -9.52 -12.73 -13.79
C PHE A 125 -8.43 -11.71 -14.19
N ASP A 126 -7.87 -11.85 -15.38
CA ASP A 126 -6.86 -10.93 -15.91
C ASP A 126 -7.47 -9.91 -16.88
N GLY A 127 -6.95 -8.69 -16.88
CA GLY A 127 -7.39 -7.62 -17.79
C GLY A 127 -8.71 -6.93 -17.42
N TYR A 128 -9.25 -7.22 -16.23
CA TYR A 128 -10.45 -6.57 -15.70
C TYR A 128 -10.11 -5.28 -14.92
N ASP A 129 -11.09 -4.39 -14.82
CA ASP A 129 -11.14 -3.38 -13.74
C ASP A 129 -11.88 -3.93 -12.51
N ASP A 130 -11.83 -3.21 -11.38
CA ASP A 130 -12.41 -3.65 -10.12
C ASP A 130 -13.92 -3.98 -10.26
N GLU A 131 -14.69 -3.20 -11.03
CA GLU A 131 -16.14 -3.37 -11.18
C GLU A 131 -16.46 -4.61 -12.04
N SER A 132 -15.83 -4.70 -13.20
CA SER A 132 -16.01 -5.81 -14.14
C SER A 132 -15.53 -7.14 -13.54
N ALA A 133 -14.46 -7.12 -12.74
CA ALA A 133 -13.97 -8.29 -12.03
C ALA A 133 -14.98 -8.79 -10.99
N VAL A 134 -15.62 -7.87 -10.25
CA VAL A 134 -16.65 -8.21 -9.27
C VAL A 134 -17.89 -8.79 -9.94
N GLU A 135 -18.34 -8.20 -11.06
CA GLU A 135 -19.49 -8.72 -11.81
C GLU A 135 -19.21 -10.13 -12.36
N ALA A 136 -18.04 -10.34 -12.99
CA ALA A 136 -17.63 -11.64 -13.50
C ALA A 136 -17.53 -12.68 -12.38
N PHE A 137 -16.95 -12.30 -11.25
CA PHE A 137 -16.81 -13.15 -10.07
C PHE A 137 -18.17 -13.58 -9.48
N ILE A 138 -19.11 -12.64 -9.30
CA ILE A 138 -20.44 -12.95 -8.78
C ILE A 138 -21.19 -13.87 -9.74
N LYS A 139 -21.14 -13.56 -11.05
CA LYS A 139 -21.75 -14.39 -12.08
C LYS A 139 -21.19 -15.80 -12.07
N ALA A 140 -19.87 -15.94 -12.00
CA ALA A 140 -19.22 -17.25 -11.95
C ALA A 140 -19.70 -18.08 -10.75
N ILE A 141 -19.82 -17.48 -9.55
CA ILE A 141 -20.35 -18.17 -8.36
C ILE A 141 -21.82 -18.56 -8.51
N ASP A 142 -22.64 -17.72 -9.15
CA ASP A 142 -24.07 -17.98 -9.32
C ASP A 142 -24.33 -19.05 -10.40
N ASP A 143 -23.54 -19.06 -11.48
CA ASP A 143 -23.67 -20.01 -12.59
C ASP A 143 -23.19 -21.42 -12.18
N ASP A 144 -22.13 -21.55 -11.37
CA ASP A 144 -21.68 -22.85 -10.85
C ASP A 144 -21.27 -22.81 -9.35
N PRO A 145 -22.24 -22.98 -8.44
CA PRO A 145 -21.96 -22.97 -7.01
C PRO A 145 -21.25 -24.26 -6.57
N GLY A 146 -19.93 -24.29 -6.69
CA GLY A 146 -19.10 -25.39 -6.19
C GLY A 146 -18.10 -25.98 -7.18
N ASP A 147 -18.00 -25.45 -8.40
CA ASP A 147 -16.97 -25.84 -9.36
C ASP A 147 -15.59 -25.27 -8.97
N PRO A 148 -14.56 -26.10 -8.72
CA PRO A 148 -13.21 -25.64 -8.44
C PRO A 148 -12.49 -25.04 -9.66
N ASP A 149 -12.96 -25.34 -10.88
CA ASP A 149 -12.36 -24.94 -12.15
C ASP A 149 -13.21 -23.82 -12.77
N PHE A 150 -13.27 -22.64 -12.13
CA PHE A 150 -13.92 -21.44 -12.71
C PHE A 150 -13.37 -21.17 -14.12
N MET A 151 -13.95 -21.81 -15.13
CA MET A 151 -13.57 -21.67 -16.52
C MET A 151 -14.60 -20.76 -17.17
N LEU A 152 -14.14 -19.57 -17.53
CA LEU A 152 -14.88 -18.65 -18.39
C LEU A 152 -14.84 -19.11 -19.85
#